data_AF-A0A957PLL3-F1
#
_entry.id   AF-A0A957PLL3-F1
#
_cell.length_a   1.000
_cell.length_b   1.000
_cell.length_c   1.000
_cell.angle_alpha   90.00
_cell.angle_beta   90.00
_cell.angle_gamma   90.00
#
_symmetry.space_group_name_H-M   'P 1'
#
loop_
_entity.id
_entity.type
_entity.pdbx_description
1 polymer ?
#
loop_
_entity_poly.entity_id
_entity_poly.type
_entity_poly.pdbx_seq_one_letter_code
_entity_poly.pdbx_strand_id
1 'polypeptide(L)'
;MRRIFSFAAVGLFVLSLMVVSPVAAQSGNQWVMSFYPNLNWTGAATYVQYTNLINFNWGAGAPGPGLPTQNYTARMTTDAFFYGGVYRFTLLADDEVSLVINNQTYFSSIGAPQPGKTFVVDVPMNQGNSHIEINFRQYTGPGYISVYWDYVKPSDGGVYVPSQPAPPSSPSSAPSLSNKYGDFTTCIQQSMHQANCFHATGEWDSPNLGSIQMEPQIVIWQQCKADEQRVQRLLPNQDPRKSKCSKSEAGWFAS
;
A
#
# COMPACT_ATOMS: atom_id res chain seq x y z
N MET A 1 -77.01 -29.42 1.59
CA MET A 1 -75.56 -29.31 1.89
C MET A 1 -74.77 -29.65 0.62
N ARG A 2 -74.14 -28.67 -0.02
CA ARG A 2 -73.10 -28.93 -1.04
C ARG A 2 -72.24 -27.67 -1.18
N ARG A 3 -70.95 -27.83 -0.86
CA ARG A 3 -69.97 -26.75 -0.64
C ARG A 3 -69.44 -26.24 -1.98
N ILE A 4 -69.42 -24.91 -2.13
CA ILE A 4 -68.75 -24.18 -3.22
C ILE A 4 -67.27 -24.08 -2.82
N PHE A 5 -66.37 -24.61 -3.64
CA PHE A 5 -64.93 -24.44 -3.45
C PHE A 5 -64.46 -23.22 -4.25
N SER A 6 -64.13 -22.15 -3.55
CA SER A 6 -63.44 -20.98 -4.11
C SER A 6 -61.95 -21.30 -4.24
N PHE A 7 -61.40 -21.20 -5.46
CA PHE A 7 -59.97 -21.22 -5.69
C PHE A 7 -59.36 -19.88 -5.24
N ALA A 8 -58.59 -19.90 -4.15
CA ALA A 8 -57.70 -18.79 -3.80
C ALA A 8 -56.34 -19.04 -4.47
N ALA A 9 -55.97 -18.18 -5.42
CA ALA A 9 -54.63 -18.15 -6.00
C ALA A 9 -53.65 -17.57 -4.97
N VAL A 10 -52.77 -18.41 -4.43
CA VAL A 10 -51.64 -17.96 -3.60
C VAL A 10 -50.46 -17.71 -4.54
N GLY A 11 -50.16 -16.44 -4.80
CA GLY A 11 -48.95 -16.04 -5.51
C GLY A 11 -47.72 -16.27 -4.63
N LEU A 12 -46.85 -17.22 -5.01
CA LEU A 12 -45.52 -17.37 -4.42
C LEU A 12 -44.63 -16.21 -4.91
N PHE A 13 -44.43 -15.20 -4.06
CA PHE A 13 -43.32 -14.27 -4.23
C PHE A 13 -42.05 -14.99 -3.75
N VAL A 14 -41.31 -15.58 -4.69
CA VAL A 14 -39.97 -16.11 -4.42
C VAL A 14 -39.03 -14.91 -4.32
N LEU A 15 -38.79 -14.44 -3.10
CA LEU A 15 -37.75 -13.46 -2.82
C LEU A 15 -36.40 -14.17 -2.99
N SER A 16 -35.83 -14.06 -4.19
CA SER A 16 -34.52 -14.61 -4.51
C SER A 16 -33.46 -13.88 -3.68
N LEU A 17 -33.01 -14.52 -2.59
CA LEU A 17 -31.81 -14.11 -1.88
C LEU A 17 -30.63 -14.40 -2.84
N MET A 18 -30.13 -13.36 -3.50
CA MET A 18 -28.85 -13.44 -4.20
C MET A 18 -27.77 -13.68 -3.17
N VAL A 19 -27.38 -14.93 -2.97
CA VAL A 19 -26.14 -15.27 -2.28
C VAL A 19 -25.02 -14.93 -3.26
N VAL A 20 -24.55 -13.68 -3.22
CA VAL A 20 -23.39 -13.26 -3.99
C VAL A 20 -22.20 -14.02 -3.42
N SER A 21 -21.69 -14.98 -4.20
CA SER A 21 -20.55 -15.80 -3.77
C SER A 21 -19.29 -14.94 -3.66
N PRO A 22 -18.38 -15.25 -2.72
CA PRO A 22 -17.20 -14.42 -2.41
C PRO A 22 -16.30 -14.13 -3.63
N VAL A 23 -16.24 -15.07 -4.57
CA VAL A 23 -15.44 -14.96 -5.81
C VAL A 23 -15.97 -13.89 -6.78
N ALA A 24 -17.24 -13.50 -6.70
CA ALA A 24 -17.87 -12.59 -7.65
C ALA A 24 -17.32 -11.15 -7.54
N ALA A 25 -16.86 -10.72 -6.36
CA ALA A 25 -16.31 -9.38 -6.17
C ALA A 25 -14.92 -9.19 -6.82
N GLN A 26 -14.16 -10.28 -7.01
CA GLN A 26 -12.93 -10.28 -7.80
C GLN A 26 -13.16 -10.57 -9.28
N SER A 27 -14.31 -11.16 -9.62
CA SER A 27 -14.58 -11.64 -10.97
C SER A 27 -14.57 -10.49 -11.99
N GLY A 28 -13.72 -10.62 -13.02
CA GLY A 28 -13.58 -9.65 -14.11
C GLY A 28 -12.32 -8.80 -14.08
N ASN A 29 -11.55 -8.80 -12.98
CA ASN A 29 -10.27 -8.07 -12.92
C ASN A 29 -9.12 -8.97 -13.37
N GLN A 30 -8.24 -8.44 -14.22
CA GLN A 30 -6.99 -9.10 -14.58
C GLN A 30 -5.85 -8.50 -13.76
N TRP A 31 -5.11 -9.36 -13.08
CA TRP A 31 -3.90 -9.02 -12.36
C TRP A 31 -2.69 -9.13 -13.25
N VAL A 32 -1.76 -8.19 -13.09
CA VAL A 32 -0.39 -8.28 -13.59
C VAL A 32 0.51 -8.67 -12.43
N MET A 33 1.13 -9.85 -12.49
CA MET A 33 2.11 -10.28 -11.49
C MET A 33 3.51 -10.16 -12.06
N SER A 34 4.31 -9.27 -11.49
CA SER A 34 5.70 -9.02 -11.86
C SER A 34 6.64 -9.62 -10.81
N PHE A 35 7.57 -10.48 -11.23
CA PHE A 35 8.52 -11.17 -10.35
C PHE A 35 9.93 -10.65 -10.51
N TYR A 36 10.66 -10.56 -9.39
CA TYR A 36 12.01 -10.05 -9.31
C TYR A 36 12.91 -11.07 -8.61
N PRO A 37 14.11 -11.37 -9.15
CA PRO A 37 15.04 -12.35 -8.58
C PRO A 37 15.86 -11.73 -7.43
N ASN A 38 15.22 -10.95 -6.56
CA ASN A 38 15.82 -10.30 -5.41
C ASN A 38 14.77 -9.97 -4.35
N LEU A 39 15.21 -9.62 -3.15
CA LEU A 39 14.35 -9.35 -1.99
C LEU A 39 13.79 -7.91 -1.90
N ASN A 40 14.09 -7.05 -2.89
CA ASN A 40 13.86 -5.60 -2.80
C ASN A 40 13.04 -5.03 -3.95
N TRP A 41 12.42 -5.85 -4.81
CA TRP A 41 11.67 -5.40 -6.00
C TRP A 41 12.49 -4.47 -6.90
N THR A 42 13.81 -4.66 -6.97
CA THR A 42 14.69 -3.79 -7.74
C THR A 42 14.93 -4.33 -9.15
N GLY A 43 15.20 -3.42 -10.08
CA GLY A 43 15.46 -3.75 -11.49
C GLY A 43 14.18 -4.03 -12.29
N ALA A 44 14.37 -4.56 -13.50
CA ALA A 44 13.25 -5.01 -14.32
C ALA A 44 12.72 -6.35 -13.81
N ALA A 45 11.40 -6.55 -13.92
CA ALA A 45 10.81 -7.85 -13.65
C ALA A 45 11.37 -8.90 -14.61
N THR A 46 11.83 -10.04 -14.07
CA THR A 46 12.38 -11.14 -14.87
C THR A 46 11.28 -12.03 -15.44
N TYR A 47 10.15 -12.11 -14.76
CA TYR A 47 8.98 -12.84 -15.22
C TYR A 47 7.72 -12.03 -14.94
N VAL A 48 6.81 -11.97 -15.92
CA VAL A 48 5.51 -11.33 -15.79
C VAL A 48 4.45 -12.34 -16.21
N GLN A 49 3.40 -12.48 -15.41
CA GLN A 49 2.24 -13.30 -15.74
C GLN A 49 0.94 -12.53 -15.49
N TYR A 50 -0.10 -12.92 -16.22
CA TYR A 50 -1.45 -12.38 -16.06
C TYR A 50 -2.36 -13.44 -15.47
N THR A 51 -3.18 -13.07 -14.49
CA THR A 51 -4.11 -13.99 -13.83
C THR A 51 -5.41 -13.29 -13.44
N ASN A 52 -6.50 -14.03 -13.29
CA ASN A 52 -7.77 -13.46 -12.83
C ASN A 52 -7.90 -13.47 -11.30
N LEU A 53 -7.03 -14.22 -10.60
CA LEU A 53 -7.05 -14.34 -9.16
C LEU A 53 -5.64 -14.59 -8.61
N ILE A 54 -5.40 -14.17 -7.37
CA ILE A 54 -4.15 -14.44 -6.65
C ILE A 54 -4.38 -15.64 -5.74
N ASN A 55 -4.04 -16.83 -6.23
CA ASN A 55 -4.05 -18.07 -5.44
C ASN A 55 -3.00 -19.03 -6.02
N PHE A 56 -1.78 -18.93 -5.52
CA PHE A 56 -0.62 -19.66 -6.02
C PHE A 56 0.07 -20.40 -4.90
N ASN A 57 0.47 -21.64 -5.19
CA ASN A 57 1.32 -22.43 -4.33
C ASN A 57 2.43 -23.02 -5.19
N TRP A 58 3.64 -22.48 -5.04
CA TRP A 58 4.83 -22.94 -5.75
C TRP A 58 5.57 -24.03 -4.99
N GLY A 59 5.23 -24.26 -3.72
CA GLY A 59 5.96 -25.16 -2.84
C GLY A 59 7.45 -24.80 -2.85
N ALA A 60 8.32 -25.80 -3.02
CA ALA A 60 9.77 -25.59 -3.14
C ALA A 60 10.24 -25.18 -4.55
N GLY A 61 9.33 -24.97 -5.50
CA GLY A 61 9.61 -24.63 -6.88
C GLY A 61 9.74 -23.13 -7.14
N ALA A 62 10.26 -22.77 -8.31
CA ALA A 62 10.32 -21.38 -8.77
C ALA A 62 8.96 -20.95 -9.35
N PRO A 63 8.58 -19.67 -9.22
CA PRO A 63 7.30 -19.17 -9.72
C PRO A 63 7.23 -19.06 -11.25
N GLY A 64 8.37 -19.08 -11.93
CA GLY A 64 8.44 -19.00 -13.37
C GLY A 64 9.87 -19.02 -13.92
N PRO A 65 10.03 -18.95 -15.25
CA PRO A 65 11.33 -18.98 -15.90
C PRO A 65 12.24 -17.84 -15.45
N GLY A 66 13.52 -18.14 -15.21
CA GLY A 66 14.53 -17.15 -14.83
C GLY A 66 14.47 -16.67 -13.37
N LEU A 67 13.49 -17.15 -12.58
CA LEU A 67 13.40 -16.84 -11.16
C LEU A 67 14.07 -17.93 -10.32
N PRO A 68 14.73 -17.57 -9.20
CA PRO A 68 15.19 -18.55 -8.23
C PRO A 68 13.99 -19.17 -7.50
N THR A 69 14.22 -20.33 -6.87
CA THR A 69 13.21 -21.00 -6.02
C THR A 69 13.00 -20.30 -4.68
N GLN A 70 13.92 -19.42 -4.29
CA GLN A 70 13.98 -18.74 -2.99
C GLN A 70 14.56 -17.33 -3.19
N ASN A 71 14.39 -16.46 -2.20
CA ASN A 71 14.90 -15.08 -2.21
C ASN A 71 14.43 -14.25 -3.41
N TYR A 72 13.13 -14.30 -3.69
CA TYR A 72 12.49 -13.54 -4.75
C TYR A 72 11.35 -12.68 -4.21
N THR A 73 10.94 -11.68 -4.99
CA THR A 73 9.75 -10.90 -4.71
C THR A 73 8.79 -10.91 -5.87
N ALA A 74 7.53 -10.60 -5.60
CA ALA A 74 6.52 -10.33 -6.60
C ALA A 74 5.74 -9.06 -6.25
N ARG A 75 5.33 -8.33 -7.28
CA ARG A 75 4.36 -7.24 -7.20
C ARG A 75 3.18 -7.59 -8.09
N MET A 76 1.99 -7.63 -7.51
CA MET A 76 0.76 -7.94 -8.22
C MET A 76 -0.15 -6.73 -8.21
N THR A 77 -0.51 -6.24 -9.40
CA THR A 77 -1.35 -5.05 -9.54
C THR A 77 -2.61 -5.33 -10.35
N THR A 78 -3.69 -4.64 -10.01
CA THR A 78 -4.91 -4.61 -10.81
C THR A 78 -5.67 -3.31 -10.54
N ASP A 79 -6.39 -2.82 -11.53
CA ASP A 79 -7.36 -1.74 -11.36
C ASP A 79 -8.75 -2.38 -11.30
N ALA A 80 -9.41 -2.27 -10.14
CA ALA A 80 -10.69 -2.91 -9.90
C ALA A 80 -11.77 -1.86 -9.59
N PHE A 81 -12.97 -2.07 -10.14
CA PHE A 81 -14.13 -1.26 -9.80
C PHE A 81 -14.75 -1.74 -8.48
N PHE A 82 -15.02 -0.80 -7.57
CA PHE A 82 -15.72 -1.04 -6.32
C PHE A 82 -17.03 -0.26 -6.29
N TYR A 83 -18.08 -0.89 -5.77
CA TYR A 83 -19.23 -0.13 -5.24
C TYR A 83 -18.85 0.50 -3.91
N GLY A 84 -19.47 1.62 -3.55
CA GLY A 84 -19.27 2.23 -2.23
C GLY A 84 -19.64 1.26 -1.10
N GLY A 85 -18.70 1.02 -0.18
CA GLY A 85 -18.92 0.13 0.96
C GLY A 85 -17.66 -0.42 1.58
N VAL A 86 -17.82 -1.31 2.56
CA VAL A 86 -16.71 -1.97 3.24
C VAL A 86 -16.44 -3.31 2.56
N TYR A 87 -15.18 -3.52 2.18
CA TYR A 87 -14.68 -4.77 1.62
C TYR A 87 -13.69 -5.41 2.59
N ARG A 88 -13.82 -6.72 2.78
CA ARG A 88 -12.93 -7.52 3.61
C ARG A 88 -11.88 -8.18 2.74
N PHE A 89 -10.64 -7.76 2.84
CA PHE A 89 -9.50 -8.40 2.20
C PHE A 89 -8.96 -9.51 3.11
N THR A 90 -8.76 -10.70 2.53
CA THR A 90 -8.09 -11.81 3.20
C THR A 90 -6.77 -12.10 2.50
N LEU A 91 -5.68 -12.09 3.26
CA LEU A 91 -4.31 -12.25 2.77
C LEU A 91 -3.66 -13.44 3.48
N LEU A 92 -3.04 -14.32 2.71
CA LEU A 92 -2.23 -15.44 3.20
C LEU A 92 -0.97 -15.52 2.36
N ALA A 93 0.19 -15.60 3.01
CA ALA A 93 1.47 -15.69 2.33
C ALA A 93 2.50 -16.48 3.13
N ASP A 94 3.52 -16.93 2.42
CA ASP A 94 4.78 -17.45 2.95
C ASP A 94 5.88 -16.89 2.04
N ASP A 95 6.61 -15.83 2.42
CA ASP A 95 6.80 -15.31 3.79
C ASP A 95 6.03 -14.01 4.15
N GLU A 96 6.11 -12.98 3.31
CA GLU A 96 5.59 -11.64 3.63
C GLU A 96 4.60 -11.13 2.58
N VAL A 97 3.62 -10.34 3.01
CA VAL A 97 2.62 -9.71 2.14
C VAL A 97 2.25 -8.30 2.59
N SER A 98 1.97 -7.42 1.64
CA SER A 98 1.29 -6.14 1.89
C SER A 98 0.10 -5.92 0.97
N LEU A 99 -0.87 -5.15 1.47
CA LEU A 99 -2.02 -4.64 0.72
C LEU A 99 -1.89 -3.12 0.60
N VAL A 100 -1.77 -2.66 -0.63
CA VAL A 100 -1.71 -1.25 -0.99
C VAL A 100 -2.90 -0.96 -1.92
N ILE A 101 -3.64 0.10 -1.64
CA ILE A 101 -4.77 0.54 -2.48
C ILE A 101 -4.60 2.05 -2.69
N ASN A 102 -4.60 2.49 -3.96
CA ASN A 102 -4.39 3.89 -4.36
C ASN A 102 -3.16 4.52 -3.68
N ASN A 103 -2.03 3.81 -3.71
CA ASN A 103 -0.76 4.18 -3.08
C ASN A 103 -0.78 4.26 -1.54
N GLN A 104 -1.87 3.84 -0.89
CA GLN A 104 -1.95 3.75 0.57
C GLN A 104 -1.82 2.32 1.05
N THR A 105 -0.94 2.09 2.02
CA THR A 105 -0.81 0.77 2.67
C THR A 105 -1.90 0.58 3.72
N TYR A 106 -2.73 -0.46 3.54
CA TYR A 106 -3.75 -0.87 4.51
C TYR A 106 -3.25 -1.98 5.43
N PHE A 107 -2.34 -2.80 4.94
CA PHE A 107 -1.70 -3.86 5.71
C PHE A 107 -0.30 -4.14 5.17
N SER A 108 0.64 -4.48 6.05
CA SER A 108 1.98 -4.90 5.66
C SER A 108 2.60 -5.78 6.73
N SER A 109 3.16 -6.92 6.31
CA SER A 109 4.08 -7.72 7.10
C SER A 109 5.54 -7.60 6.61
N ILE A 110 5.84 -6.61 5.76
CA ILE A 110 7.18 -6.47 5.16
C ILE A 110 8.22 -6.14 6.25
N GLY A 111 9.28 -6.94 6.34
CA GLY A 111 10.31 -6.87 7.39
C GLY A 111 9.95 -7.61 8.69
N ALA A 112 8.80 -8.27 8.75
CA ALA A 112 8.33 -9.06 9.88
C ALA A 112 7.58 -10.30 9.36
N PRO A 113 8.29 -11.35 8.92
CA PRO A 113 7.68 -12.52 8.28
C PRO A 113 6.69 -13.22 9.20
N GLN A 114 5.56 -13.65 8.62
CA GLN A 114 4.45 -14.30 9.31
C GLN A 114 3.93 -15.47 8.45
N PRO A 115 4.80 -16.44 8.08
CA PRO A 115 4.47 -17.48 7.12
C PRO A 115 3.25 -18.30 7.58
N GLY A 116 2.32 -18.54 6.66
CA GLY A 116 1.12 -19.35 6.92
C GLY A 116 0.04 -18.68 7.77
N LYS A 117 0.25 -17.44 8.22
CA LYS A 117 -0.75 -16.69 8.97
C LYS A 117 -1.70 -15.98 8.01
N THR A 118 -3.00 -16.18 8.23
CA THR A 118 -4.05 -15.44 7.53
C THR A 118 -4.30 -14.10 8.19
N PHE A 119 -4.34 -13.03 7.39
CA PHE A 119 -4.70 -11.68 7.81
C PHE A 119 -6.01 -11.27 7.16
N VAL A 120 -6.85 -10.59 7.93
CA VAL A 120 -8.16 -10.09 7.51
C VAL A 120 -8.20 -8.59 7.76
N VAL A 121 -8.52 -7.81 6.72
CA VAL A 121 -8.47 -6.35 6.74
C VAL A 121 -9.75 -5.81 6.13
N ASP A 122 -10.55 -5.10 6.92
CA ASP A 122 -11.75 -4.43 6.42
C ASP A 122 -11.37 -3.04 5.92
N VAL A 123 -11.56 -2.82 4.62
CA VAL A 123 -11.23 -1.58 3.92
C VAL A 123 -12.51 -0.94 3.39
N PRO A 124 -12.85 0.27 3.84
CA PRO A 124 -13.90 1.05 3.20
C PRO A 124 -13.42 1.58 1.86
N MET A 125 -14.24 1.40 0.84
CA MET A 125 -13.97 1.76 -0.55
C MET A 125 -15.00 2.78 -1.01
N ASN A 126 -14.53 3.82 -1.69
CA ASN A 126 -15.42 4.72 -2.42
C ASN A 126 -15.85 4.04 -3.73
N GLN A 127 -17.01 4.43 -4.25
CA GLN A 127 -17.44 3.92 -5.55
C GLN A 127 -16.49 4.39 -6.65
N GLY A 128 -16.08 3.48 -7.52
CA GLY A 128 -15.21 3.76 -8.65
C GLY A 128 -14.04 2.79 -8.77
N ASN A 129 -13.13 3.08 -9.70
CA ASN A 129 -11.91 2.29 -9.87
C ASN A 129 -10.91 2.62 -8.76
N SER A 130 -10.28 1.59 -8.21
CA SER A 130 -9.14 1.71 -7.31
C SER A 130 -8.00 0.83 -7.80
N HIS A 131 -6.79 1.38 -7.73
CA HIS A 131 -5.57 0.65 -8.01
C HIS A 131 -5.19 -0.19 -6.80
N ILE A 132 -5.11 -1.51 -6.96
CA ILE A 132 -4.70 -2.44 -5.91
C ILE A 132 -3.30 -2.94 -6.25
N GLU A 133 -2.42 -2.91 -5.26
CA GLU A 133 -1.09 -3.49 -5.31
C GLU A 133 -0.90 -4.44 -4.12
N ILE A 134 -0.48 -5.67 -4.42
CA ILE A 134 -0.02 -6.65 -3.45
C ILE A 134 1.48 -6.82 -3.64
N ASN A 135 2.27 -6.59 -2.58
CA ASN A 135 3.68 -6.93 -2.59
C ASN A 135 3.88 -8.23 -1.82
N PHE A 136 4.67 -9.13 -2.39
CA PHE A 136 5.01 -10.43 -1.83
C PHE A 136 6.52 -10.62 -1.79
N ARG A 137 7.04 -11.15 -0.68
CA ARG A 137 8.45 -11.50 -0.53
C ARG A 137 8.57 -12.93 -0.04
N GLN A 138 9.40 -13.70 -0.74
CA GLN A 138 9.79 -15.04 -0.34
C GLN A 138 11.27 -15.08 0.02
N TYR A 139 11.59 -15.57 1.21
CA TYR A 139 12.96 -15.80 1.65
C TYR A 139 13.38 -17.24 1.37
N THR A 140 12.92 -18.19 2.16
CA THR A 140 13.39 -19.58 2.11
C THR A 140 12.25 -20.55 2.37
N GLY A 141 12.40 -21.81 1.95
CA GLY A 141 11.35 -22.80 2.15
C GLY A 141 10.25 -22.72 1.08
N PRO A 142 9.02 -23.17 1.38
CA PRO A 142 7.94 -23.19 0.41
C PRO A 142 7.37 -21.79 0.16
N GLY A 143 7.02 -21.47 -1.09
CA GLY A 143 6.40 -20.20 -1.45
C GLY A 143 4.93 -20.38 -1.81
N TYR A 144 4.05 -19.60 -1.20
CA TYR A 144 2.65 -19.51 -1.60
C TYR A 144 2.03 -18.15 -1.26
N ILE A 145 0.97 -17.79 -1.99
CA ILE A 145 0.16 -16.62 -1.71
C ILE A 145 -1.30 -16.82 -2.12
N SER A 146 -2.21 -16.36 -1.28
CA SER A 146 -3.65 -16.28 -1.57
C SER A 146 -4.18 -14.91 -1.15
N VAL A 147 -4.86 -14.22 -2.06
CA VAL A 147 -5.50 -12.91 -1.79
C VAL A 147 -6.86 -12.86 -2.44
N TYR A 148 -7.89 -12.62 -1.62
CA TYR A 148 -9.26 -12.40 -2.06
C TYR A 148 -9.95 -11.31 -1.25
N TRP A 149 -11.07 -10.80 -1.74
CA TRP A 149 -11.91 -9.87 -0.99
C TRP A 149 -13.40 -10.10 -1.18
N ASP A 150 -14.15 -9.68 -0.16
CA ASP A 150 -15.60 -9.82 -0.09
C ASP A 150 -16.27 -8.48 0.23
N TYR A 151 -17.42 -8.19 -0.39
CA TYR A 151 -18.26 -7.08 0.05
C TYR A 151 -18.94 -7.43 1.38
N VAL A 152 -18.75 -6.59 2.40
CA VAL A 152 -19.27 -6.83 3.75
C VAL A 152 -20.58 -6.07 3.96
N LYS A 153 -20.56 -4.75 3.74
CA LYS A 153 -21.71 -3.86 4.00
C LYS A 153 -21.60 -2.55 3.21
N PRO A 154 -22.72 -1.82 3.01
CA PRO A 154 -22.69 -0.45 2.50
C PRO A 154 -21.85 0.49 3.38
N SER A 155 -21.39 1.60 2.81
CA SER A 155 -20.74 2.64 3.62
C SER A 155 -21.79 3.27 4.52
N ASP A 156 -21.43 3.64 5.76
CA ASP A 156 -22.35 4.28 6.71
C ASP A 156 -22.67 5.75 6.33
N GLY A 157 -22.69 6.07 5.02
CA GLY A 157 -23.03 7.41 4.48
C GLY A 157 -21.90 8.44 4.48
N GLY A 158 -20.72 8.13 5.04
CA GLY A 158 -19.54 8.97 4.95
C GLY A 158 -18.71 8.70 3.70
N VAL A 159 -18.15 9.74 3.08
CA VAL A 159 -16.97 9.59 2.21
C VAL A 159 -15.87 9.05 3.11
N TYR A 160 -15.44 7.81 2.90
CA TYR A 160 -14.28 7.32 3.62
C TYR A 160 -13.06 8.02 3.02
N VAL A 161 -12.56 9.01 3.76
CA VAL A 161 -11.17 9.43 3.69
C VAL A 161 -10.43 8.35 4.44
N PRO A 162 -9.58 7.55 3.78
CA PRO A 162 -8.83 6.53 4.50
C PRO A 162 -8.10 7.15 5.67
N SER A 163 -8.32 6.62 6.87
CA SER A 163 -7.37 6.89 7.94
C SER A 163 -6.04 6.34 7.46
N GLN A 164 -5.11 7.24 7.14
CA GLN A 164 -3.70 6.93 7.04
C GLN A 164 -3.37 5.99 8.21
N PRO A 165 -2.76 4.81 7.96
CA PRO A 165 -2.51 3.85 9.03
C PRO A 165 -1.93 4.61 10.22
N ALA A 166 -2.49 4.37 11.42
CA ALA A 166 -1.87 4.86 12.65
C ALA A 166 -0.39 4.52 12.52
N PRO A 167 0.51 5.51 12.61
CA PRO A 167 1.93 5.26 12.41
C PRO A 167 2.31 4.03 13.24
N PRO A 168 3.06 3.06 12.67
CA PRO A 168 3.44 1.86 13.39
C PRO A 168 3.92 2.27 14.77
N SER A 169 3.38 1.65 15.83
CA SER A 169 3.70 1.98 17.21
C SER A 169 5.22 2.12 17.31
N SER A 170 5.67 3.36 17.51
CA SER A 170 7.03 3.76 17.22
C SER A 170 8.00 2.82 17.93
N PRO A 171 9.02 2.25 17.25
CA PRO A 171 10.22 1.93 17.97
C PRO A 171 10.68 3.23 18.63
N SER A 172 10.78 3.18 19.96
CA SER A 172 11.48 4.20 20.74
C SER A 172 12.80 4.50 20.01
N SER A 173 12.94 5.74 19.51
CA SER A 173 14.08 6.33 18.77
C SER A 173 13.98 6.57 17.25
N ALA A 174 12.80 6.76 16.65
CA ALA A 174 12.74 7.46 15.35
C ALA A 174 13.09 8.95 15.54
N PRO A 175 13.96 9.56 14.70
CA PRO A 175 14.27 10.99 14.81
C PRO A 175 13.02 11.83 14.52
N SER A 176 12.63 12.68 15.46
CA SER A 176 11.64 13.74 15.28
C SER A 176 12.35 15.05 14.91
N LEU A 177 11.76 15.83 14.01
CA LEU A 177 12.33 17.10 13.60
C LEU A 177 11.23 18.13 13.42
N SER A 178 11.26 19.18 14.23
CA SER A 178 10.42 20.36 14.03
C SER A 178 11.30 21.61 14.00
N ASN A 179 10.91 22.59 13.20
CA ASN A 179 11.48 23.93 13.18
C ASN A 179 10.35 24.95 12.98
N LYS A 180 10.72 26.23 12.80
CA LYS A 180 9.72 27.30 12.59
C LYS A 180 8.79 27.05 11.39
N TYR A 181 9.23 26.28 10.41
CA TYR A 181 8.48 26.01 9.18
C TYR A 181 7.63 24.73 9.22
N GLY A 182 7.58 24.01 10.35
CA GLY A 182 6.70 22.85 10.49
C GLY A 182 7.26 21.73 11.36
N ASP A 183 6.43 20.70 11.53
CA ASP A 183 6.83 19.41 12.09
C ASP A 183 7.04 18.41 10.95
N PHE A 184 8.30 18.06 10.70
CA PHE A 184 8.74 17.14 9.66
C PHE A 184 8.76 15.69 10.14
N THR A 185 8.36 15.40 11.38
CA THR A 185 8.37 14.05 11.96
C THR A 185 7.62 13.05 11.07
N THR A 186 6.46 13.42 10.53
CA THR A 186 5.71 12.56 9.61
C THR A 186 6.44 12.36 8.27
N CYS A 187 7.10 13.41 7.76
CA CYS A 187 7.90 13.31 6.53
C CYS A 187 9.10 12.37 6.72
N ILE A 188 9.74 12.40 7.90
CA ILE A 188 10.81 11.47 8.26
C ILE A 188 10.28 10.03 8.33
N GLN A 189 9.21 9.81 9.11
CA GLN A 189 8.68 8.48 9.38
C GLN A 189 8.13 7.79 8.12
N GLN A 190 7.58 8.56 7.19
CA GLN A 190 6.91 8.04 5.99
C GLN A 190 7.71 8.25 4.72
N SER A 191 8.96 8.72 4.83
CA SER A 191 9.83 9.02 3.68
C SER A 191 9.16 9.94 2.65
N MET A 192 8.39 10.94 3.12
CA MET A 192 7.73 11.91 2.25
C MET A 192 8.64 13.07 1.90
N HIS A 193 8.35 13.72 0.78
CA HIS A 193 8.98 14.95 0.38
C HIS A 193 8.68 16.10 1.37
N GLN A 194 9.68 16.91 1.73
CA GLN A 194 9.58 17.95 2.76
C GLN A 194 8.49 19.00 2.50
N ALA A 195 8.12 19.22 1.24
CA ALA A 195 7.01 20.11 0.89
C ALA A 195 5.65 19.67 1.49
N ASN A 196 5.48 18.38 1.80
CA ASN A 196 4.23 17.85 2.35
C ASN A 196 4.05 18.15 3.84
N CYS A 197 5.13 18.50 4.55
CA CYS A 197 5.11 18.85 5.97
C CYS A 197 5.50 20.31 6.22
N PHE A 198 5.76 21.07 5.15
CA PHE A 198 6.11 22.47 5.23
C PHE A 198 4.85 23.32 5.46
N HIS A 199 4.87 24.11 6.52
CA HIS A 199 3.89 25.14 6.82
C HIS A 199 4.53 26.51 6.59
N ALA A 200 4.02 27.23 5.60
CA ALA A 200 4.38 28.63 5.44
C ALA A 200 3.89 29.41 6.67
N THR A 201 4.81 30.00 7.44
CA THR A 201 4.47 30.78 8.64
C THR A 201 3.89 32.15 8.31
N GLY A 202 3.80 32.52 7.02
CA GLY A 202 3.36 33.83 6.57
C GLY A 202 4.36 34.95 6.86
N GLU A 203 5.52 34.62 7.42
CA GLU A 203 6.64 35.54 7.61
C GLU A 203 7.25 35.88 6.24
N TRP A 204 7.70 37.13 6.06
CA TRP A 204 8.26 37.61 4.77
C TRP A 204 9.50 36.81 4.33
N ASP A 205 10.23 36.22 5.27
CA ASP A 205 11.40 35.37 5.04
C ASP A 205 11.07 33.87 4.90
N SER A 206 9.79 33.49 4.94
CA SER A 206 9.39 32.11 4.71
C SER A 206 9.62 31.72 3.24
N PRO A 207 10.30 30.59 2.95
CA PRO A 207 10.46 30.12 1.58
C PRO A 207 9.09 29.81 0.97
N ASN A 208 8.95 30.07 -0.33
CA ASN A 208 7.71 29.75 -1.03
C ASN A 208 7.59 28.23 -1.25
N LEU A 209 6.38 27.70 -1.12
CA LEU A 209 6.13 26.26 -1.24
C LEU A 209 6.58 25.70 -2.60
N GLY A 210 6.38 26.46 -3.68
CA GLY A 210 6.79 26.07 -5.02
C GLY A 210 8.31 25.86 -5.15
N SER A 211 9.13 26.67 -4.47
CA SER A 211 10.59 26.47 -4.45
C SER A 211 10.99 25.21 -3.72
N ILE A 212 10.27 24.85 -2.65
CA ILE A 212 10.56 23.66 -1.85
C ILE A 212 10.17 22.42 -2.63
N GLN A 213 9.03 22.43 -3.34
CA GLN A 213 8.60 21.32 -4.21
C GLN A 213 9.59 20.98 -5.33
N MET A 214 10.43 21.95 -5.73
CA MET A 214 11.47 21.75 -6.74
C MET A 214 12.79 21.24 -6.14
N GLU A 215 12.89 21.10 -4.82
CA GLU A 215 14.05 20.50 -4.18
C GLU A 215 14.01 18.98 -4.31
N PRO A 216 15.17 18.30 -4.32
CA PRO A 216 15.22 16.87 -4.13
C PRO A 216 14.72 16.46 -2.74
N GLN A 217 14.36 15.19 -2.59
CA GLN A 217 14.03 14.61 -1.29
C GLN A 217 15.23 14.73 -0.35
N ILE A 218 14.99 15.20 0.87
CA ILE A 218 15.96 15.17 1.96
C ILE A 218 16.40 13.73 2.25
N VAL A 219 17.71 13.56 2.38
CA VAL A 219 18.36 12.27 2.69
C VAL A 219 18.79 12.22 4.16
N ILE A 220 19.34 13.33 4.69
CA ILE A 220 19.65 13.47 6.12
C ILE A 220 18.72 14.50 6.72
N TRP A 221 17.83 14.05 7.61
CA TRP A 221 16.91 14.90 8.34
C TRP A 221 17.57 15.44 9.61
N GLN A 222 17.92 16.72 9.59
CA GLN A 222 18.54 17.44 10.69
C GLN A 222 18.36 18.94 10.44
N GLN A 223 18.17 19.73 11.50
CA GLN A 223 18.13 21.18 11.35
C GLN A 223 19.43 21.70 10.72
N CYS A 224 19.28 22.60 9.76
CA CYS A 224 20.39 23.23 9.05
C CYS A 224 19.99 24.63 8.59
N LYS A 225 20.95 25.42 8.10
CA LYS A 225 20.66 26.76 7.58
C LYS A 225 20.27 26.68 6.11
N ALA A 226 19.17 27.30 5.71
CA ALA A 226 18.68 27.27 4.33
C ALA A 226 19.79 27.58 3.30
N ASP A 227 19.82 26.78 2.24
CA ASP A 227 20.81 26.85 1.14
C ASP A 227 22.28 26.66 1.53
N GLU A 228 22.59 26.33 2.79
CA GLU A 228 23.94 25.99 3.23
C GLU A 228 24.49 24.79 2.43
N GLN A 229 25.76 24.88 2.03
CA GLN A 229 26.43 23.80 1.31
C GLN A 229 27.52 23.17 2.17
N ARG A 230 27.59 21.83 2.15
CA ARG A 230 28.63 21.08 2.85
C ARG A 230 29.00 19.81 2.09
N VAL A 231 30.26 19.42 2.18
CA VAL A 231 30.69 18.08 1.76
C VAL A 231 30.47 17.11 2.93
N GLN A 232 29.58 16.15 2.74
CA GLN A 232 29.27 15.15 3.76
C GLN A 232 28.76 13.85 3.14
N ARG A 233 28.78 12.79 3.94
CA ARG A 233 28.25 11.48 3.58
C ARG A 233 26.74 11.47 3.81
N LEU A 234 25.96 11.41 2.74
CA LEU A 234 24.49 11.38 2.80
C LEU A 234 23.91 9.98 3.05
N LEU A 235 24.58 8.93 2.57
CA LEU A 235 24.17 7.53 2.73
C LEU A 235 25.34 6.69 3.25
N PRO A 236 25.12 5.66 4.09
CA PRO A 236 26.19 4.86 4.70
C PRO A 236 27.19 4.28 3.69
N ASN A 237 26.69 3.86 2.52
CA ASN A 237 27.45 3.17 1.46
C ASN A 237 27.87 4.10 0.31
N GLN A 238 28.02 5.41 0.54
CA GLN A 238 28.44 6.37 -0.48
C GLN A 238 29.59 7.27 0.02
N ASP A 239 30.43 7.71 -0.91
CA ASP A 239 31.47 8.69 -0.61
C ASP A 239 30.87 10.07 -0.27
N PRO A 240 31.55 10.87 0.58
CA PRO A 240 31.14 12.24 0.86
C PRO A 240 31.04 13.05 -0.43
N ARG A 241 29.92 13.73 -0.61
CA ARG A 241 29.66 14.57 -1.79
C ARG A 241 29.11 15.93 -1.36
N LYS A 242 29.12 16.88 -2.29
CA LYS A 242 28.47 18.17 -2.07
C LYS A 242 26.99 17.94 -1.79
N SER A 243 26.52 18.56 -0.73
CA SER A 243 25.14 18.52 -0.29
C SER A 243 24.68 19.94 -0.01
N LYS A 244 23.38 20.15 -0.13
CA LYS A 244 22.74 21.43 0.10
C LYS A 244 21.62 21.23 1.13
N CYS A 245 21.55 22.14 2.09
CA CYS A 245 20.46 22.21 3.04
C CYS A 245 19.20 22.72 2.32
N SER A 246 18.08 22.06 2.59
CA SER A 246 16.76 22.45 2.11
C SER A 246 16.39 23.85 2.59
N LYS A 247 15.65 24.57 1.75
CA LYS A 247 15.00 25.83 2.09
C LYS A 247 14.08 25.69 3.31
N SER A 248 13.51 24.50 3.53
CA SER A 248 12.70 24.20 4.71
C SER A 248 13.51 24.10 6.01
N GLU A 249 14.85 24.22 5.97
CA GLU A 249 15.76 24.06 7.11
C GLU A 249 15.66 22.68 7.80
N ALA A 250 15.09 21.70 7.10
CA ALA A 250 14.76 20.40 7.66
C ALA A 250 15.79 19.29 7.35
N GLY A 251 16.80 19.58 6.54
CA GLY A 251 17.81 18.57 6.21
C GLY A 251 18.50 18.75 4.87
N TRP A 252 19.28 17.73 4.51
CA TRP A 252 20.26 17.79 3.45
C TRP A 252 19.94 16.83 2.31
N PHE A 253 20.14 17.29 1.08
CA PHE A 253 20.10 16.49 -0.14
C PHE A 253 21.37 16.71 -0.97
N ALA A 254 21.60 15.87 -1.98
CA ALA A 254 22.76 15.99 -2.87
C ALA A 254 22.64 17.24 -3.74
N SER A 255 23.71 18.06 -3.77
CA SER A 255 23.78 19.31 -4.55
C SER A 255 24.46 19.12 -5.89
#